data_AF-A0A3P1WTC1-F1
#
_entry.id   AF-A0A3P1WTC1-F1
#
_cell.length_a   1.000
_cell.length_b   1.000
_cell.length_c   1.000
_cell.angle_alpha   90.00
_cell.angle_beta   90.00
_cell.angle_gamma   90.00
#
_symmetry.space_group_name_H-M   'P 1'
#
loop_
_entity.id
_entity.type
_entity.pdbx_description
1 polymer ?
#
loop_
_entity_poly.entity_id
_entity_poly.type
_entity_poly.pdbx_seq_one_letter_code
_entity_poly.pdbx_strand_id
1 'polypeptide(L)'
;PEQNVREEVEEAVCEVNNALTRLEEIDAAYAEPDADFDKLAKQQGEMEAIIQSHDGHNLDNQLERAADALRLPPWDAKIEHLSGGERRRVALCRLLLEKPDMLLLDEPTNHLDAE
;
A
#
# COMPACT_ATOMS: atom_id res chain seq x y z
N PRO A 1 -3.34 13.65 12.65
CA PRO A 1 -3.29 13.35 11.21
C PRO A 1 -4.73 13.20 10.69
N GLU A 2 -5.11 13.91 9.62
CA GLU A 2 -6.43 13.74 9.01
C GLU A 2 -6.57 12.42 8.23
N GLN A 3 -5.48 11.67 8.07
CA GLN A 3 -5.45 10.39 7.37
C GLN A 3 -6.28 9.31 8.08
N ASN A 4 -6.85 8.40 7.30
CA ASN A 4 -7.45 7.16 7.79
C ASN A 4 -6.45 6.00 7.81
N VAL A 5 -6.87 4.85 8.37
CA VAL A 5 -6.03 3.65 8.47
C VAL A 5 -5.55 3.17 7.11
N ARG A 6 -6.42 3.20 6.09
CA ARG A 6 -6.07 2.71 4.74
C ARG A 6 -5.00 3.56 4.11
N GLU A 7 -5.18 4.88 4.14
CA GLU A 7 -4.23 5.86 3.62
C GLU A 7 -2.86 5.69 4.27
N GLU A 8 -2.80 5.55 5.60
CA GLU A 8 -1.54 5.35 6.34
C GLU A 8 -0.83 4.05 5.96
N VAL A 9 -1.57 2.95 5.75
CA VAL A 9 -0.99 1.66 5.39
C VAL A 9 -0.56 1.63 3.92
N GLU A 10 -1.34 2.25 3.03
CA GLU A 10 -1.03 2.35 1.61
C GLU A 10 0.23 3.19 1.31
N GLU A 11 0.67 4.04 2.24
CA GLU A 11 1.98 4.71 2.13
C GLU A 11 3.14 3.73 1.97
N ALA A 12 3.05 2.53 2.57
CA ALA A 12 4.06 1.47 2.44
C ALA A 12 4.23 0.94 1.01
N VAL A 13 3.17 1.07 0.21
CA VAL A 13 3.06 0.49 -1.14
C VAL A 13 2.80 1.58 -2.18
N CYS A 14 3.17 2.83 -1.86
CA CYS A 14 2.89 3.98 -2.70
C CYS A 14 3.52 3.87 -4.10
N GLU A 15 4.69 3.24 -4.23
CA GLU A 15 5.32 3.00 -5.53
C GLU A 15 4.43 2.14 -6.45
N VAL A 16 3.87 1.07 -5.90
CA VAL A 16 3.01 0.13 -6.64
C VAL A 16 1.66 0.76 -6.95
N ASN A 17 1.06 1.45 -5.98
CA ASN A 17 -0.20 2.17 -6.18
C ASN A 17 -0.06 3.25 -7.26
N ASN A 18 1.03 4.03 -7.22
CA ASN A 18 1.31 5.02 -8.26
C ASN A 18 1.50 4.37 -9.64
N ALA A 19 2.15 3.21 -9.71
CA ALA A 19 2.30 2.47 -10.97
C ALA A 19 0.95 1.96 -11.51
N LEU A 20 0.05 1.48 -10.63
CA LEU A 20 -1.32 1.08 -11.01
C LEU A 20 -2.13 2.27 -11.54
N THR A 21 -2.16 3.39 -10.80
CA THR A 21 -2.85 4.61 -11.26
C THR A 21 -2.26 5.12 -12.57
N ARG A 22 -0.93 5.08 -12.72
CA ARG A 22 -0.27 5.51 -13.96
C ARG A 22 -0.60 4.59 -15.13
N LEU A 23 -0.77 3.30 -14.89
CA LEU A 23 -1.20 2.34 -15.91
C LEU A 23 -2.62 2.68 -16.40
N GLU A 24 -3.55 3.00 -15.50
CA GLU A 24 -4.91 3.43 -15.86
C GLU A 24 -4.91 4.72 -16.68
N GLU A 25 -4.04 5.68 -16.35
CA GLU A 25 -3.86 6.90 -17.15
C GLU A 25 -3.30 6.61 -18.55
N ILE A 26 -2.39 5.64 -18.67
CA ILE A 26 -1.83 5.20 -19.96
C ILE A 26 -2.93 4.54 -20.80
N ASP A 27 -3.73 3.66 -20.20
CA ASP A 27 -4.88 3.01 -20.84
C ASP A 27 -5.91 4.04 -21.33
N ALA A 28 -6.18 5.08 -20.53
CA ALA A 28 -7.03 6.18 -20.96
C ALA A 28 -6.41 6.97 -22.13
N ALA A 29 -5.11 7.23 -22.09
CA ALA A 29 -4.41 7.94 -23.16
C ALA A 29 -4.37 7.16 -24.48
N TYR A 30 -4.44 5.83 -24.45
CA TYR A 30 -4.57 5.00 -25.66
C TYR A 30 -5.87 5.28 -26.44
N ALA A 31 -6.90 5.84 -25.81
CA ALA A 31 -8.16 6.20 -26.46
C ALA A 31 -8.10 7.53 -27.22
N GLU A 32 -7.03 8.33 -27.05
CA GLU A 32 -6.91 9.63 -27.70
C GLU A 32 -6.50 9.51 -29.18
N PRO A 33 -7.08 10.31 -30.09
CA PRO A 33 -6.83 10.19 -31.54
C PRO A 33 -5.39 10.50 -31.98
N ASP A 34 -4.66 11.29 -31.20
CA ASP A 34 -3.29 11.74 -31.45
C ASP A 34 -2.28 11.10 -30.48
N ALA A 35 -2.67 10.00 -29.84
CA ALA A 35 -1.83 9.27 -28.90
C ALA A 35 -0.51 8.80 -29.54
N ASP A 36 0.59 9.02 -28.82
CA ASP A 36 1.90 8.49 -29.17
C ASP A 36 2.02 7.04 -28.66
N PHE A 37 1.58 6.09 -29.47
CA PHE A 37 1.51 4.67 -29.10
C PHE A 37 2.87 4.08 -28.71
N ASP A 38 3.96 4.50 -29.35
CA ASP A 38 5.31 4.01 -29.06
C ASP A 38 5.76 4.48 -27.67
N LYS A 39 5.49 5.75 -27.34
CA LYS A 39 5.77 6.29 -26.00
C LYS A 39 4.89 5.64 -24.94
N LEU A 40 3.60 5.47 -25.20
CA LEU A 40 2.67 4.83 -24.26
C LEU A 40 3.06 3.38 -23.99
N ALA A 41 3.43 2.61 -25.01
CA ALA A 41 3.85 1.22 -24.85
C ALA A 41 5.11 1.10 -23.99
N LYS A 42 6.07 2.02 -24.14
CA LYS A 42 7.25 2.06 -23.30
C LYS A 42 6.90 2.36 -21.84
N GLN A 43 6.05 3.36 -21.60
CA GLN A 43 5.63 3.72 -20.24
C GLN A 43 4.83 2.59 -19.59
N GLN A 44 3.97 1.91 -20.36
CA GLN A 44 3.21 0.75 -19.90
C GLN A 44 4.15 -0.35 -19.41
N GLY A 45 5.16 -0.73 -20.21
CA GLY A 45 6.11 -1.77 -19.82
C GLY A 45 6.92 -1.42 -18.57
N GLU A 46 7.25 -0.14 -18.36
CA GLU A 46 7.90 0.33 -17.13
C GLU A 46 6.98 0.16 -15.90
N MET A 47 5.70 0.53 -16.02
CA MET A 47 4.74 0.38 -14.91
C MET A 47 4.43 -1.10 -14.62
N GLU A 48 4.23 -1.92 -15.65
CA GLU A 48 3.99 -3.36 -15.52
C GLU A 48 5.17 -4.07 -14.82
N ALA A 49 6.41 -3.66 -15.11
CA ALA A 49 7.59 -4.21 -14.43
C ALA A 49 7.57 -3.89 -12.92
N ILE A 50 7.19 -2.67 -12.53
CA ILE A 50 7.06 -2.26 -11.13
C ILE A 50 5.96 -3.09 -10.45
N ILE A 51 4.77 -3.16 -11.05
CA ILE A 51 3.63 -3.92 -10.54
C ILE A 51 4.00 -5.39 -10.36
N GLN A 52 4.65 -6.01 -11.35
CA GLN A 52 5.06 -7.40 -11.30
C GLN A 52 6.11 -7.66 -10.22
N SER A 53 7.09 -6.77 -10.06
CA SER A 53 8.15 -6.93 -9.06
C SER A 53 7.64 -6.90 -7.62
N HIS A 54 6.53 -6.21 -7.38
CA HIS A 54 5.91 -6.07 -6.05
C HIS A 54 4.67 -6.95 -5.83
N ASP A 55 4.29 -7.79 -6.80
CA ASP A 55 3.04 -8.55 -6.80
C ASP A 55 1.79 -7.65 -6.64
N GLY A 56 1.79 -6.50 -7.33
CA GLY A 56 0.78 -5.46 -7.19
C GLY A 56 -0.62 -5.88 -7.61
N HIS A 57 -0.77 -6.90 -8.45
CA HIS A 57 -2.09 -7.46 -8.80
C HIS A 57 -2.81 -8.12 -7.62
N ASN A 58 -2.08 -8.52 -6.59
CA ASN A 58 -2.64 -9.08 -5.36
C ASN A 58 -2.63 -8.08 -4.19
N LEU A 59 -2.37 -6.80 -4.45
CA LEU A 59 -2.10 -5.80 -3.41
C LEU A 59 -3.25 -5.69 -2.40
N ASP A 60 -4.49 -5.53 -2.86
CA ASP A 60 -5.65 -5.46 -1.96
C ASP A 60 -5.75 -6.69 -1.05
N ASN A 61 -5.57 -7.90 -1.61
CA ASN A 61 -5.59 -9.13 -0.82
C ASN A 61 -4.43 -9.19 0.19
N GLN A 62 -3.25 -8.66 -0.16
CA GLN A 62 -2.12 -8.57 0.77
C GLN A 62 -2.42 -7.58 1.91
N LEU A 63 -3.00 -6.42 1.60
CA LEU A 63 -3.38 -5.40 2.57
C LEU A 63 -4.43 -5.94 3.56
N GLU A 64 -5.50 -6.55 3.08
CA GLU A 64 -6.55 -7.13 3.94
C GLU A 64 -5.99 -8.22 4.86
N ARG A 65 -5.16 -9.13 4.31
CA ARG A 65 -4.52 -10.18 5.13
C ARG A 65 -3.60 -9.63 6.20
N ALA A 66 -2.84 -8.58 5.90
CA ALA A 66 -1.96 -7.94 6.87
C ALA A 66 -2.76 -7.19 7.94
N ALA A 67 -3.84 -6.50 7.54
CA ALA A 67 -4.73 -5.80 8.43
C ALA A 67 -5.42 -6.75 9.42
N ASP A 68 -5.93 -7.87 8.93
CA ASP A 68 -6.53 -8.93 9.75
C ASP A 68 -5.52 -9.55 10.72
N ALA A 69 -4.31 -9.87 10.23
CA ALA A 69 -3.26 -10.47 11.07
C ALA A 69 -2.85 -9.58 12.24
N LEU A 70 -2.86 -8.26 12.04
CA LEU A 70 -2.54 -7.26 13.06
C LEU A 70 -3.77 -6.66 13.75
N ARG A 71 -4.97 -7.17 13.45
CA ARG A 71 -6.24 -6.69 14.01
C ARG A 71 -6.32 -5.16 13.96
N LEU A 72 -6.14 -4.61 12.76
CA LEU A 72 -6.23 -3.17 12.55
C LEU A 72 -7.67 -2.69 12.80
N PRO A 73 -7.83 -1.42 13.20
CA PRO A 73 -9.13 -0.76 13.18
C PRO A 73 -9.72 -0.72 11.76
N PRO A 74 -11.01 -0.35 11.60
CA PRO A 74 -11.63 -0.17 10.29
C PRO A 74 -10.81 0.75 9.39
N TRP A 75 -10.79 0.44 8.09
CA TRP A 75 -10.02 1.16 7.09
C TRP A 75 -10.31 2.67 7.03
N ASP A 76 -11.56 3.05 7.27
CA ASP A 76 -12.06 4.44 7.26
C ASP A 76 -11.85 5.17 8.61
N ALA A 77 -11.38 4.47 9.66
CA ALA A 77 -11.12 5.07 10.95
C ALA A 77 -9.99 6.12 10.85
N LYS A 78 -10.21 7.30 11.45
CA LYS A 78 -9.21 8.37 11.47
C LYS A 78 -8.09 8.06 12.47
N ILE A 79 -6.83 8.19 12.03
CA ILE A 79 -5.63 7.89 12.83
C ILE A 79 -5.60 8.69 14.14
N GLU A 80 -6.10 9.93 14.13
CA GLU A 80 -6.15 10.78 15.32
C GLU A 80 -7.06 10.26 16.44
N HIS A 81 -8.04 9.41 16.13
CA HIS A 81 -8.98 8.85 17.12
C HIS A 81 -8.53 7.49 17.68
N LEU A 82 -7.48 6.90 17.12
CA LEU A 82 -6.99 5.60 17.54
C LEU A 82 -6.34 5.66 18.94
N SER A 83 -6.38 4.54 19.66
CA SER A 83 -5.56 4.35 20.86
C SER A 83 -4.08 4.26 20.51
N GLY A 84 -3.20 4.37 21.51
CA GLY A 84 -1.76 4.21 21.32
C GLY A 84 -1.39 2.82 20.79
N GLY A 85 -2.08 1.77 21.25
CA GLY A 85 -1.88 0.39 20.78
C GLY A 85 -2.31 0.22 19.32
N GLU A 86 -3.48 0.74 18.95
CA GLU A 86 -3.95 0.70 17.55
C GLU A 86 -3.02 1.43 16.60
N ARG A 87 -2.57 2.65 16.95
CA ARG A 87 -1.57 3.38 16.13
C ARG A 87 -0.28 2.58 15.95
N ARG A 88 0.18 1.89 17.01
CA ARG A 88 1.37 1.03 16.92
C ARG A 88 1.15 -0.13 15.96
N ARG A 89 -0.03 -0.78 15.98
CA ARG A 89 -0.35 -1.87 15.04
C ARG A 89 -0.44 -1.39 13.59
N VAL A 90 -1.04 -0.22 13.35
CA VAL A 90 -1.08 0.40 12.01
C VAL A 90 0.35 0.69 11.51
N ALA A 91 1.18 1.32 12.33
CA ALA A 91 2.58 1.61 11.98
C ALA A 91 3.39 0.34 11.73
N LEU A 92 3.19 -0.71 12.53
CA LEU A 92 3.82 -2.00 12.33
C LEU A 92 3.35 -2.68 11.03
N CYS A 93 2.06 -2.58 10.70
CA CYS A 93 1.51 -3.11 9.45
C CYS A 93 2.18 -2.46 8.24
N ARG A 94 2.20 -1.13 8.21
CA ARG A 94 2.89 -0.33 7.20
C ARG A 94 4.34 -0.78 7.04
N LEU A 95 5.10 -0.84 8.14
CA LEU A 95 6.52 -1.20 8.12
C LEU A 95 6.77 -2.63 7.62
N LEU A 96 5.88 -3.58 7.91
CA LEU A 96 5.99 -4.95 7.39
C LEU A 96 5.67 -5.03 5.89
N LEU A 97 4.76 -4.18 5.40
CA LEU A 97 4.39 -4.11 3.99
C LEU A 97 5.47 -3.43 3.12
N GLU A 98 6.28 -2.54 3.70
CA GLU A 98 7.47 -1.98 3.05
C GLU A 98 8.54 -3.04 2.73
N LYS A 99 8.42 -4.27 3.27
CA LYS A 99 9.33 -5.41 3.06
C LYS A 99 10.82 -5.03 3.22
N PRO A 100 11.24 -4.40 4.33
CA PRO A 100 12.64 -4.04 4.55
C PRO A 100 13.54 -5.29 4.67
N ASP A 101 14.77 -5.21 4.18
CA ASP A 101 15.76 -6.31 4.26
C ASP A 101 16.09 -6.71 5.70
N MET A 102 16.03 -5.75 6.63
CA MET A 102 16.29 -5.96 8.05
C MET A 102 15.38 -5.06 8.88
N LEU A 103 14.71 -5.68 9.84
CA LEU A 103 13.82 -5.00 10.77
C LEU A 103 14.31 -5.23 12.21
N LEU A 104 14.61 -4.15 12.92
CA LEU A 104 14.97 -4.18 14.34
C LEU A 104 13.80 -3.65 15.16
N LEU A 105 13.25 -4.51 16.01
CA LEU A 105 12.13 -4.19 16.89
C LEU A 105 12.54 -4.40 18.34
N ASP A 106 12.30 -3.41 19.18
CA ASP A 106 12.50 -3.51 20.63
C ASP A 106 11.16 -3.74 21.31
N GLU A 107 10.99 -4.91 21.93
CA GLU A 107 9.76 -5.34 22.62
C GLU A 107 8.45 -5.05 21.82
N PRO A 108 8.35 -5.43 20.53
CA PRO A 108 7.25 -5.01 19.67
C PRO A 108 5.89 -5.57 20.09
N THR A 109 5.88 -6.68 20.83
CA THR A 109 4.68 -7.39 21.27
C THR A 109 4.12 -6.86 22.60
N ASN A 110 4.81 -5.95 23.28
CA ASN A 110 4.34 -5.41 24.55
C ASN A 110 3.10 -4.52 24.28
N HIS A 111 1.97 -4.84 24.91
CA HIS A 111 0.63 -4.26 24.64
C HIS A 111 -0.09 -4.75 23.36
N LEU A 112 0.40 -5.81 22.70
CA LEU A 112 -0.35 -6.61 21.72
C LEU A 112 -0.95 -7.83 22.44
N ASP A 113 -1.72 -7.61 23.51
CA ASP A 113 -2.33 -8.73 24.22
C ASP A 113 -3.52 -9.31 23.45
N ALA A 114 -3.57 -10.64 23.45
CA ALA A 114 -4.60 -11.46 22.84
C ALA A 114 -5.81 -11.59 23.79
N GLU A 115 -6.85 -10.81 23.51
CA GLU A 115 -8.24 -11.23 23.79
C GLU A 115 -8.98 -11.39 22.46
#